data_AF-A0A6G4HNG4-F1
#
_entry.id   AF-A0A6G4HNG4-F1
#
_cell.length_a   1.000
_cell.length_b   1.000
_cell.length_c   1.000
_cell.angle_alpha   90.00
_cell.angle_beta   90.00
_cell.angle_gamma   90.00
#
_symmetry.space_group_name_H-M   'P 1'
#
loop_
_entity.id
_entity.type
_entity.pdbx_description
1 polymer ?
#
loop_
_entity_poly.entity_id
_entity_poly.type
_entity_poly.pdbx_seq_one_letter_code
_entity_poly.pdbx_strand_id
1 'polypeptide(L)'
;MITVLVKELENKYVQETQSLKEENTILKFILKEYVKKSMDYKDLLLESLDLLDKYQEEVSNLKIRANLWADEVAKQYFITEDLDKALRVVGKEIMLYELNKNNGVEEE
;
A
#
# COMPACT_ATOMS: atom_id res chain seq x y z
N MET A 1 -9.33 -66.64 -23.77
CA MET A 1 -8.09 -65.83 -23.91
C MET A 1 -8.43 -64.40 -24.36
N ILE A 2 -9.10 -64.19 -25.48
CA ILE A 2 -9.51 -62.84 -25.97
C ILE A 2 -10.40 -62.09 -24.97
N THR A 3 -11.39 -62.76 -24.37
CA THR A 3 -12.33 -62.15 -23.40
C THR A 3 -11.67 -61.67 -22.10
N VAL A 4 -10.54 -62.27 -21.72
CA VAL A 4 -9.77 -61.86 -20.52
C VAL A 4 -8.97 -60.59 -20.83
N LEU A 5 -8.33 -60.56 -22.01
CA LEU A 5 -7.59 -59.39 -22.50
C LEU A 5 -8.48 -58.15 -22.67
N VAL A 6 -9.71 -58.31 -23.15
CA VAL A 6 -10.68 -57.19 -23.28
C VAL A 6 -11.04 -56.61 -21.90
N LYS A 7 -11.31 -57.48 -20.90
CA LYS A 7 -11.62 -57.03 -19.53
C LYS A 7 -10.46 -56.34 -18.85
N GLU A 8 -9.22 -56.78 -19.08
CA GLU A 8 -8.03 -56.11 -18.55
C GLU A 8 -7.82 -54.72 -19.18
N LEU A 9 -8.11 -54.58 -20.48
CA LEU A 9 -8.08 -53.30 -21.19
C LEU A 9 -9.15 -52.33 -20.68
N GLU A 10 -10.38 -52.79 -20.49
CA GLU A 10 -11.47 -51.98 -19.92
C GLU A 10 -11.15 -51.55 -18.48
N ASN A 11 -10.63 -52.44 -17.63
CA ASN A 11 -10.22 -52.09 -16.27
C ASN A 11 -9.10 -51.06 -16.23
N LYS A 12 -8.09 -51.21 -17.11
CA LYS A 12 -7.02 -50.20 -17.25
C LYS A 12 -7.60 -48.85 -17.64
N TYR A 13 -8.48 -48.83 -18.63
CA TYR A 13 -9.11 -47.60 -19.12
C TYR A 13 -9.91 -46.92 -18.00
N VAL A 14 -10.70 -47.68 -17.24
CA VAL A 14 -11.47 -47.15 -16.10
C VAL A 14 -10.55 -46.58 -15.01
N GLN A 15 -9.47 -47.27 -14.66
CA GLN A 15 -8.48 -46.77 -13.68
C GLN A 15 -7.80 -45.49 -14.16
N GLU A 16 -7.37 -45.43 -15.42
CA GLU A 16 -6.74 -44.25 -16.03
C GLU A 16 -7.70 -43.06 -16.05
N THR A 17 -8.97 -43.30 -16.42
CA THR A 17 -9.99 -42.24 -16.45
C THR A 17 -10.29 -41.71 -15.04
N GLN A 18 -10.27 -42.60 -14.04
CA GLN A 18 -10.49 -42.22 -12.64
C GLN A 18 -9.32 -41.41 -12.06
N SER A 19 -8.08 -41.84 -12.34
CA SER A 19 -6.86 -41.12 -11.99
C SER A 19 -6.83 -39.72 -12.62
N LEU A 20 -7.14 -39.60 -13.92
CA LEU A 20 -7.24 -38.32 -14.61
C LEU A 20 -8.29 -37.39 -13.98
N LYS A 21 -9.42 -37.95 -13.53
CA LYS A 21 -10.49 -37.18 -12.87
C LYS A 21 -10.05 -36.65 -11.49
N GLU A 22 -9.30 -37.44 -10.74
CA GLU A 22 -8.70 -37.03 -9.46
C GLU A 22 -7.66 -35.93 -9.66
N GLU A 23 -6.72 -36.11 -10.60
CA GLU A 23 -5.71 -35.10 -10.94
C GLU A 23 -6.36 -33.77 -11.38
N ASN A 24 -7.39 -33.83 -12.22
CA ASN A 24 -8.10 -32.64 -12.69
C ASN A 24 -8.81 -31.91 -11.53
N THR A 25 -9.33 -32.66 -10.56
CA THR A 25 -9.97 -32.09 -9.36
C THR A 25 -8.95 -31.37 -8.48
N ILE A 26 -7.77 -31.97 -8.28
CA ILE A 26 -6.66 -31.36 -7.54
C ILE A 26 -6.18 -30.08 -8.23
N LEU A 27 -5.95 -30.14 -9.55
CA LEU A 27 -5.54 -28.98 -10.35
C LEU A 27 -6.56 -27.82 -10.26
N LYS A 28 -7.86 -28.14 -10.34
CA LYS A 28 -8.92 -27.14 -10.24
C LYS A 28 -9.00 -26.50 -8.85
N PHE A 29 -8.72 -27.25 -7.79
CA PHE A 29 -8.62 -26.72 -6.43
C PHE A 29 -7.42 -25.77 -6.29
N ILE A 30 -6.23 -26.20 -6.73
CA ILE A 30 -5.01 -25.39 -6.69
C ILE A 30 -5.19 -24.09 -7.47
N LEU A 31 -5.79 -24.15 -8.67
CA LEU A 31 -6.04 -22.97 -9.49
C LEU A 31 -6.96 -21.97 -8.79
N LYS A 32 -8.04 -22.45 -8.14
CA LYS A 32 -8.94 -21.58 -7.36
C LYS A 32 -8.23 -20.88 -6.22
N GLU A 33 -7.41 -21.61 -5.47
CA GLU A 33 -6.61 -21.05 -4.37
C GLU A 33 -5.61 -20.01 -4.87
N TYR A 34 -4.93 -20.27 -5.99
CA TYR A 34 -4.01 -19.32 -6.61
C TYR A 34 -4.71 -18.05 -7.10
N VAL A 35 -5.85 -18.19 -7.78
CA VAL A 35 -6.65 -17.05 -8.25
C VAL A 35 -7.11 -16.22 -7.06
N LYS A 36 -7.62 -16.84 -6.00
CA LYS A 36 -8.06 -16.15 -4.79
C LYS A 36 -6.91 -15.37 -4.15
N LYS A 37 -5.76 -16.02 -3.92
CA LYS A 37 -4.56 -15.34 -3.40
C LYS A 37 -4.15 -14.16 -4.27
N SER A 38 -4.15 -14.31 -5.59
CA SER A 38 -3.78 -13.22 -6.51
C SER A 38 -4.75 -12.03 -6.44
N MET A 39 -6.03 -12.30 -6.17
CA MET A 39 -7.06 -11.28 -6.04
C MET A 39 -6.92 -10.54 -4.71
N ASP A 40 -6.69 -11.26 -3.60
CA ASP A 40 -6.41 -10.67 -2.28
C ASP A 40 -5.12 -9.81 -2.32
N TYR A 41 -4.07 -10.25 -3.03
CA TYR A 41 -2.85 -9.47 -3.22
C TYR A 41 -3.07 -8.21 -4.06
N LYS A 42 -3.97 -8.26 -5.05
CA LYS A 42 -4.29 -7.10 -5.88
C LYS A 42 -4.95 -6.00 -5.06
N ASP A 43 -5.90 -6.37 -4.20
CA ASP A 43 -6.61 -5.40 -3.36
C ASP A 43 -5.65 -4.77 -2.35
N LEU A 44 -4.80 -5.58 -1.68
CA LEU A 44 -3.76 -5.08 -0.77
C LEU A 44 -2.75 -4.17 -1.48
N LEU A 45 -2.37 -4.49 -2.73
CA LEU A 45 -1.47 -3.66 -3.52
C LEU A 45 -2.10 -2.30 -3.86
N LEU A 46 -3.38 -2.27 -4.22
CA LEU A 46 -4.09 -1.03 -4.50
C LEU A 46 -4.19 -0.15 -3.24
N GLU A 47 -4.53 -0.73 -2.09
CA GLU A 47 -4.53 -0.01 -0.81
C GLU A 47 -3.13 0.54 -0.47
N SER A 48 -2.08 -0.25 -0.69
CA SER A 48 -0.71 0.18 -0.44
C SER A 48 -0.27 1.33 -1.36
N LEU A 49 -0.73 1.35 -2.61
CA LEU A 49 -0.47 2.44 -3.56
C LEU A 49 -1.19 3.73 -3.17
N ASP A 50 -2.46 3.65 -2.75
CA ASP A 50 -3.20 4.82 -2.26
C ASP A 50 -2.56 5.43 -1.00
N LEU A 51 -2.10 4.57 -0.07
CA LEU A 51 -1.33 5.02 1.08
C LEU A 51 -0.01 5.68 0.67
N LEU A 52 0.70 5.10 -0.30
CA LEU A 52 1.94 5.66 -0.82
C LEU A 52 1.72 7.06 -1.40
N ASP A 53 0.67 7.25 -2.20
CA ASP A 53 0.33 8.54 -2.81
C ASP A 53 0.02 9.59 -1.73
N LYS A 54 -0.76 9.24 -0.71
CA LYS A 54 -1.05 10.12 0.45
C LYS A 54 0.22 10.53 1.19
N TYR A 55 1.10 9.59 1.48
CA TYR A 55 2.36 9.91 2.16
C TYR A 55 3.27 10.78 1.30
N GLN A 56 3.30 10.58 -0.02
CA GLN A 56 4.06 11.45 -0.92
C GLN A 56 3.53 12.89 -0.92
N GLU A 57 2.21 13.06 -0.90
CA GLU A 57 1.58 14.38 -0.79
C GLU A 57 1.92 15.06 0.54
N GLU A 58 1.81 14.34 1.66
CA GLU A 58 2.17 14.87 2.98
C GLU A 58 3.64 15.32 3.04
N VAL A 59 4.56 14.50 2.52
CA VAL A 59 5.99 14.84 2.46
C VAL A 59 6.23 16.08 1.59
N SER A 60 5.55 16.19 0.44
CA SER A 60 5.63 17.38 -0.42
C SER A 60 5.16 18.64 0.32
N ASN A 61 4.02 18.57 1.02
CA ASN A 61 3.48 19.67 1.80
C ASN A 61 4.42 20.08 2.95
N LEU A 62 5.03 19.11 3.64
CA LEU A 62 6.04 19.38 4.67
C LEU A 62 7.26 20.08 4.09
N LYS A 63 7.74 19.65 2.91
CA LYS A 63 8.86 20.29 2.23
C LYS A 63 8.57 21.75 1.87
N ILE A 64 7.38 22.03 1.34
CA ILE A 64 6.95 23.40 1.03
C ILE A 64 6.93 24.24 2.32
N ARG A 65 6.36 23.72 3.40
CA ARG A 65 6.27 24.42 4.69
C ARG A 65 7.65 24.71 5.28
N ALA A 66 8.57 23.74 5.22
CA ALA A 66 9.96 23.91 5.63
C ALA A 66 10.67 25.05 4.89
N ASN A 67 10.47 25.14 3.57
CA ASN A 67 11.04 26.23 2.78
C ASN A 67 10.46 27.59 3.17
N LEU A 68 9.13 27.68 3.36
CA LEU A 68 8.49 28.93 3.79
C LEU A 68 9.01 29.41 5.15
N TRP A 69 9.19 28.50 6.10
CA TRP A 69 9.77 28.87 7.39
C TRP A 69 11.23 29.26 7.30
N ALA A 70 12.02 28.61 6.45
CA ALA A 70 13.40 29.00 6.19
C ALA A 70 13.49 30.42 5.61
N ASP A 71 12.61 30.76 4.66
CA ASP A 71 12.52 32.09 4.07
C ASP A 71 12.11 33.14 5.11
N GLU A 72 11.16 32.84 6.00
CA GLU A 72 10.76 33.75 7.07
C GLU A 72 11.89 33.94 8.10
N VAL A 73 12.65 32.89 8.44
CA VAL A 73 13.85 33.02 9.29
C VAL A 73 14.88 33.94 8.64
N ALA A 74 15.12 33.79 7.34
CA ALA A 74 16.06 34.65 6.60
C ALA A 74 15.59 36.11 6.62
N LYS A 75 14.30 36.36 6.41
CA LYS A 75 13.71 37.71 6.48
C LYS A 75 13.82 38.32 7.87
N GLN A 76 13.49 37.55 8.92
CA GLN A 76 13.63 38.01 10.30
C GLN A 76 15.08 38.31 10.65
N TYR A 77 16.03 37.52 10.13
CA TYR A 77 17.46 37.78 10.31
C TYR A 77 17.88 39.13 9.70
N PHE A 78 17.36 39.52 8.54
CA PHE A 78 17.64 40.86 7.97
C PHE A 78 17.07 42.01 8.80
N ILE A 79 16.10 41.75 9.68
CA ILE A 79 15.50 42.75 10.57
C ILE A 79 16.23 42.79 11.92
N THR A 80 16.55 41.61 12.48
CA THR A 80 17.14 41.49 13.81
C THR A 80 18.67 41.53 13.81
N GLU A 81 19.30 41.23 12.67
CA GLU A 81 20.73 40.96 12.48
C GLU A 81 21.29 39.90 13.44
N ASP A 82 20.40 39.09 14.02
CA ASP A 82 20.67 38.12 15.07
C ASP A 82 19.86 36.85 14.78
N LEU A 83 20.58 35.78 14.41
CA LEU A 83 20.01 34.51 13.98
C LEU A 83 19.26 33.82 15.12
N ASP A 84 19.76 33.92 16.34
CA ASP A 84 19.15 33.30 17.52
C ASP A 84 17.82 33.96 17.85
N LYS A 85 17.73 35.29 17.69
CA LYS A 85 16.46 36.01 17.81
C LYS A 85 15.50 35.69 16.67
N ALA A 86 15.98 35.63 15.43
CA ALA A 86 15.15 35.30 14.26
C ALA A 86 14.52 33.90 14.40
N LEU A 87 15.33 32.90 14.76
CA LEU A 87 14.86 31.53 15.00
C LEU A 87 13.85 31.45 16.15
N ARG A 88 14.04 32.20 17.25
CA ARG A 88 13.08 32.23 18.36
C ARG A 88 11.74 32.84 17.99
N VAL A 89 11.73 33.87 17.12
CA VAL A 89 10.49 34.51 16.68
C VAL A 89 9.70 33.55 15.79
N VAL A 90 10.32 33.05 14.72
CA VAL A 90 9.67 32.11 13.80
C VAL A 90 9.28 30.81 14.50
N GLY A 91 10.11 30.31 15.42
CA GLY A 91 9.79 29.13 16.22
C GLY A 91 8.53 29.29 17.08
N LYS A 92 8.27 30.48 17.62
CA LYS A 92 7.01 30.77 18.34
C LYS A 92 5.81 30.79 17.41
N GLU A 93 5.96 31.36 16.21
CA GLU A 93 4.90 31.38 15.20
C GLU A 93 4.54 29.97 14.72
N ILE A 94 5.55 29.12 14.49
CA ILE A 94 5.35 27.70 14.15
C ILE A 94 4.57 26.99 15.27
N MET A 95 4.97 27.17 16.53
CA MET A 95 4.25 26.57 17.66
C MET A 95 2.80 27.04 17.74
N LEU A 96 2.54 28.34 17.56
CA LEU A 96 1.18 28.89 17.57
C LEU A 96 0.33 28.31 16.42
N TYR A 97 0.89 28.20 15.22
CA TYR A 97 0.22 27.61 14.07
C TYR A 97 -0.16 26.14 14.34
N GLU A 98 0.78 25.32 14.81
CA GLU A 98 0.52 23.90 15.10
C GLU A 98 -0.45 23.71 16.28
N LEU A 99 -0.40 24.59 17.29
CA LEU A 99 -1.37 24.58 18.39
C LEU A 99 -2.78 24.96 17.92
N ASN A 100 -2.92 25.96 17.04
CA ASN A 100 -4.21 26.35 16.47
C ASN A 100 -4.78 25.27 15.55
N LYS A 101 -3.93 24.58 14.79
CA LYS A 101 -4.35 23.45 13.93
C LYS A 101 -4.98 22.31 14.73
N ASN A 102 -4.50 22.05 15.94
CA ASN A 102 -5.01 20.99 16.81
C ASN A 102 -6.24 21.42 17.65
N ASN A 103 -6.59 22.70 17.66
CA ASN A 103 -7.70 23.24 18.45
C ASN A 103 -9.04 23.34 17.68
N GLY A 104 -9.09 22.93 16.41
CA GLY A 104 -10.33 22.66 15.67
C GLY A 104 -11.48 23.65 15.93
N VAL A 105 -11.34 24.90 15.49
CA VAL A 105 -12.51 25.57 14.90
C VAL A 105 -12.55 25.04 13.47
N GLU A 106 -13.45 24.09 13.23
CA GLU A 106 -13.93 23.80 11.87
C GLU A 106 -14.51 25.11 11.33
N GLU A 107 -13.76 25.79 10.47
CA GLU A 107 -14.34 26.84 9.64
C GLU A 107 -15.06 26.13 8.47
N GLU A 108 -16.40 26.12 8.56
CA GLU A 108 -17.35 25.84 7.47
C GLU A 108 -17.11 26.71 6.22
#